data_AF-A0A937AKZ0-F1
#
_entry.id   AF-A0A937AKZ0-F1
#
_cell.length_a   1.000
_cell.length_b   1.000
_cell.length_c   1.000
_cell.angle_alpha   90.00
_cell.angle_beta   90.00
_cell.angle_gamma   90.00
#
_symmetry.space_group_name_H-M   'P 1'
#
loop_
_entity.id
_entity.type
_entity.pdbx_description
1 polymer ?
#
loop_
_entity_poly.entity_id
_entity_poly.type
_entity_poly.pdbx_seq_one_letter_code
_entity_poly.pdbx_strand_id
1 'polypeptide(L)'
;MKSSYVVLLKENDVFWRYVGAFGFAALAMTTVAALGFFLSVFAENSIGPIVATMSVIIFFTILSTMNIPIFNLVKPYLFTTHMIGWKEFFDIQVTDTNEAIVGSIQYPERIINSALVLFIHIILFVAAAIVVFRKKDVLS
;
A
#
# COMPACT_ATOMS: atom_id res chain seq x y z
N MET A 1 -9.71 7.96 -26.65
CA MET A 1 -10.70 8.94 -26.18
C MET A 1 -11.18 8.47 -24.80
N LYS A 2 -10.65 9.01 -23.69
CA LYS A 2 -11.28 8.80 -22.38
C LYS A 2 -12.47 9.75 -22.34
N SER A 3 -13.69 9.23 -22.32
CA SER A 3 -14.86 10.05 -21.98
C SER A 3 -14.58 10.63 -20.59
N SER A 4 -14.48 11.95 -20.48
CA SER A 4 -14.36 12.64 -19.19
C SER A 4 -15.73 12.62 -18.52
N TYR A 5 -16.10 11.48 -17.94
CA TYR A 5 -17.23 11.42 -17.02
C TYR A 5 -16.74 11.89 -15.65
N VAL A 6 -17.45 12.85 -15.08
CA VAL A 6 -17.24 13.29 -13.70
C VAL A 6 -18.15 12.42 -12.84
N VAL A 7 -17.56 11.53 -12.05
CA VAL A 7 -18.31 10.76 -11.06
C VAL A 7 -18.69 11.71 -9.93
N LEU A 8 -19.99 12.01 -9.81
CA LEU A 8 -20.53 12.78 -8.70
C LEU A 8 -20.88 11.85 -7.54
N LEU A 9 -20.13 11.97 -6.46
CA LEU A 9 -20.40 11.31 -5.19
C LEU A 9 -21.55 12.02 -4.47
N LYS A 10 -22.58 11.27 -4.06
CA LYS A 10 -23.62 11.81 -3.17
C LYS A 10 -23.05 12.03 -1.78
N GLU A 11 -23.50 13.09 -1.11
CA GLU A 11 -23.03 13.51 0.22
C GLU A 11 -23.00 12.36 1.24
N ASN A 12 -24.06 11.55 1.28
CA ASN A 12 -24.19 10.42 2.19
C ASN A 12 -23.18 9.29 1.95
N ASP A 13 -22.56 9.24 0.77
CA ASP A 13 -21.61 8.21 0.36
C ASP A 13 -20.16 8.61 0.63
N VAL A 14 -19.91 9.87 0.96
CA VAL A 14 -18.55 10.42 1.10
C VAL A 14 -17.89 9.94 2.39
N PHE A 15 -18.60 10.01 3.53
CA PHE A 15 -17.99 9.84 4.85
C PHE A 15 -17.35 8.46 5.05
N TRP A 16 -18.08 7.37 4.76
CA TRP A 16 -17.57 6.01 4.97
C TRP A 16 -16.41 5.67 4.01
N ARG A 17 -16.41 6.22 2.78
CA ARG A 17 -15.32 6.06 1.82
C ARG A 17 -14.04 6.69 2.34
N TYR A 18 -14.12 7.88 2.92
CA TYR A 18 -12.98 8.50 3.58
C TYR A 18 -12.49 7.69 4.77
N VAL A 19 -13.39 7.20 5.64
CA VAL A 19 -12.99 6.34 6.76
C VAL A 19 -12.25 5.09 6.27
N GLY A 20 -12.76 4.42 5.24
CA GLY A 20 -12.12 3.26 4.61
C GLY A 20 -10.77 3.59 3.98
N ALA A 21 -10.70 4.68 3.20
CA ALA A 21 -9.47 5.14 2.55
C ALA A 21 -8.39 5.54 3.56
N PHE A 22 -8.75 6.25 4.64
CA PHE A 22 -7.81 6.60 5.70
C PHE A 22 -7.36 5.38 6.50
N GLY A 23 -8.26 4.43 6.80
CA GLY A 23 -7.90 3.17 7.43
C GLY A 23 -6.91 2.37 6.57
N PHE A 24 -7.15 2.30 5.27
CA PHE A 24 -6.23 1.66 4.33
C PHE A 24 -4.89 2.41 4.24
N ALA A 25 -4.91 3.74 4.18
CA ALA A 25 -3.69 4.55 4.18
C ALA A 25 -2.88 4.34 5.47
N ALA A 26 -3.52 4.19 6.63
CA ALA A 26 -2.86 3.85 7.87
C ALA A 26 -2.18 2.47 7.81
N LEU A 27 -2.82 1.46 7.21
CA LEU A 27 -2.22 0.14 6.96
C LEU A 27 -0.99 0.25 6.04
N ALA A 28 -1.09 1.02 4.96
CA ALA A 28 0.02 1.28 4.04
C ALA A 28 1.21 1.96 4.76
N MET A 29 0.94 2.98 5.57
CA MET A 29 1.98 3.66 6.38
C MET A 29 2.56 2.76 7.47
N THR A 30 1.78 1.84 8.02
CA THR A 30 2.26 0.82 8.97
C THR A 30 3.27 -0.11 8.29
N THR A 31 3.07 -0.44 7.00
CA THR A 31 4.04 -1.23 6.22
C THR A 31 5.37 -0.48 6.07
N VAL A 32 5.32 0.83 5.79
CA VAL A 32 6.51 1.70 5.74
C VAL A 32 7.21 1.76 7.09
N ALA A 33 6.45 1.90 8.19
CA ALA A 33 6.99 1.89 9.53
C ALA A 33 7.66 0.55 9.88
N ALA A 34 7.06 -0.59 9.49
CA ALA A 34 7.61 -1.91 9.69
C ALA A 34 8.94 -2.13 8.94
N LEU A 35 9.04 -1.64 7.70
CA LEU A 35 10.30 -1.65 6.94
C LEU A 35 11.37 -0.79 7.63
N GLY A 36 11.03 0.43 8.04
CA GLY A 36 11.97 1.30 8.74
C GLY A 36 12.42 0.72 10.08
N PHE A 37 11.52 0.07 10.81
CA PHE A 37 11.84 -0.68 12.02
C PHE A 37 12.81 -1.83 11.73
N PHE A 38 12.55 -2.64 10.69
CA PHE A 38 13.48 -3.70 10.28
C PHE A 38 14.88 -3.17 9.95
N LEU A 39 14.97 -2.10 9.15
CA LEU A 39 16.25 -1.50 8.78
C LEU A 39 16.98 -0.88 9.98
N SER A 40 16.25 -0.44 11.01
CA SER A 40 16.84 0.14 12.23
C SER A 40 17.71 -0.82 13.02
N VAL A 41 17.46 -2.14 12.94
CA VAL A 41 18.28 -3.16 13.63
C VAL A 41 19.73 -3.21 13.08
N PHE A 42 19.92 -2.78 11.83
CA PHE A 42 21.22 -2.76 11.16
C PHE A 42 21.96 -1.43 11.26
N ALA A 43 21.31 -0.37 11.73
CA ALA A 43 21.90 0.95 11.80
C ALA A 43 22.33 1.32 13.21
N GLU A 44 23.37 2.17 13.30
CA GLU A 44 23.87 2.73 14.55
C GLU A 44 23.26 4.11 14.88
N ASN A 45 22.44 4.65 13.97
CA ASN A 45 21.77 5.93 14.10
C ASN A 45 20.37 5.90 13.46
N SER A 46 19.52 6.89 13.78
CA SER A 46 18.15 6.97 13.26
C SER A 46 18.04 7.51 11.83
N ILE A 47 19.05 8.24 11.34
CA ILE A 47 19.02 8.84 10.00
C ILE A 47 19.15 7.75 8.92
N GLY A 48 20.03 6.77 9.12
CA GLY A 48 20.27 5.67 8.18
C GLY A 48 18.98 4.91 7.80
N PRO A 49 18.22 4.38 8.77
CA PRO A 49 16.97 3.66 8.51
C PRO A 49 15.90 4.52 7.83
N ILE A 50 15.79 5.80 8.19
CA ILE A 50 14.84 6.74 7.58
C ILE A 50 15.15 6.90 6.08
N VAL A 51 16.40 7.21 5.74
CA VAL A 51 16.82 7.44 4.35
C VAL A 51 16.78 6.14 3.54
N ALA A 52 17.14 5.00 4.15
CA ALA A 52 17.09 3.70 3.50
C ALA A 52 15.65 3.29 3.18
N THR A 53 14.71 3.50 4.11
CA THR A 53 13.28 3.21 3.89
C THR A 53 12.74 4.00 2.69
N MET A 54 13.02 5.31 2.63
CA MET A 54 12.59 6.15 1.52
C MET A 54 13.25 5.75 0.21
N SER A 55 14.54 5.39 0.23
CA SER A 55 15.25 4.90 -0.96
C SER A 55 14.62 3.63 -1.54
N VAL A 56 14.25 2.66 -0.68
CA VAL A 56 13.57 1.42 -1.11
C VAL A 56 12.21 1.73 -1.73
N ILE A 57 11.42 2.62 -1.12
CA ILE A 57 10.11 3.02 -1.64
C ILE A 57 10.25 3.68 -3.01
N ILE A 58 11.17 4.64 -3.16
CA ILE A 58 11.41 5.34 -4.43
C ILE A 58 11.84 4.32 -5.50
N PHE A 59 12.78 3.44 -5.17
CA PHE A 59 13.26 2.42 -6.09
C PHE A 59 12.12 1.51 -6.58
N PHE A 60 11.33 0.95 -5.66
CA PHE A 60 10.18 0.10 -6.02
C PHE A 60 9.08 0.86 -6.77
N THR A 61 8.89 2.15 -6.48
CA THR A 61 7.96 3.01 -7.22
C THR A 61 8.41 3.17 -8.68
N ILE A 62 9.69 3.46 -8.92
CA ILE A 62 10.25 3.58 -10.27
C ILE A 62 10.05 2.26 -11.03
N LEU A 63 10.42 1.12 -10.44
CA LEU A 63 10.22 -0.20 -11.05
C LEU A 63 8.74 -0.47 -11.39
N SER A 64 7.83 -0.01 -10.55
CA SER A 64 6.39 -0.18 -10.76
C SER A 64 5.85 0.63 -11.95
N THR A 65 6.50 1.74 -12.29
CA THR A 65 6.13 2.58 -13.44
C THR A 65 6.75 2.14 -14.77
N MET A 66 7.83 1.34 -14.73
CA MET A 66 8.48 0.86 -15.95
C MET A 66 7.62 -0.18 -16.69
N ASN A 67 7.47 -0.02 -18.01
CA ASN A 67 6.69 -0.93 -18.85
C ASN A 67 7.57 -2.00 -19.51
N ILE A 68 8.24 -2.82 -18.71
CA ILE A 68 9.10 -3.92 -19.16
C ILE A 68 8.48 -5.25 -18.69
N PRO A 69 8.43 -6.31 -19.54
CA PRO A 69 7.75 -7.56 -19.22
C PRO A 69 8.15 -8.20 -17.88
N ILE A 70 9.44 -8.21 -17.55
CA ILE A 70 9.93 -8.78 -16.27
C ILE A 70 9.36 -8.05 -15.06
N PHE A 71 9.19 -6.73 -15.13
CA PHE A 71 8.66 -5.96 -14.00
C PHE A 71 7.16 -6.15 -13.84
N ASN A 72 6.41 -6.46 -14.90
CA ASN A 72 5.00 -6.79 -14.77
C ASN A 72 4.77 -8.08 -13.95
N LEU A 73 5.77 -8.98 -13.90
CA LEU A 73 5.72 -10.17 -13.05
C LEU A 73 6.05 -9.87 -11.58
N VAL A 74 6.89 -8.86 -11.31
CA VAL A 74 7.33 -8.51 -9.95
C VAL A 74 6.38 -7.53 -9.27
N LYS A 75 5.77 -6.60 -10.03
CA LYS A 75 4.86 -5.56 -9.52
C LYS A 75 3.81 -6.05 -8.52
N PRO A 76 3.11 -7.19 -8.73
CA PRO A 76 2.09 -7.67 -7.81
C PRO A 76 2.62 -8.09 -6.43
N TYR A 77 3.93 -8.22 -6.27
CA TYR A 77 4.56 -8.58 -5.01
C TYR A 77 5.16 -7.37 -4.27
N LEU A 78 5.28 -6.21 -4.93
CA LEU A 78 5.83 -5.01 -4.32
C LEU A 78 4.78 -4.34 -3.45
N PHE A 79 5.07 -4.15 -2.15
CA PHE A 79 4.16 -3.45 -1.25
C PHE A 79 3.80 -2.03 -1.75
N THR A 80 4.71 -1.35 -2.45
CA THR A 80 4.47 -0.02 -3.02
C THR A 80 3.33 0.00 -4.05
N THR A 81 3.10 -1.10 -4.77
CA THR A 81 1.97 -1.25 -5.69
C THR A 81 0.65 -1.21 -4.93
N HIS A 82 0.62 -1.78 -3.73
CA HIS A 82 -0.58 -1.93 -2.91
C HIS A 82 -0.88 -0.71 -2.03
N MET A 83 0.12 0.12 -1.72
CA MET A 83 -0.04 1.32 -0.88
C MET A 83 -1.08 2.32 -1.43
N ILE A 84 -1.30 2.32 -2.75
CA ILE A 84 -2.22 3.25 -3.43
C ILE A 84 -3.67 2.70 -3.46
N GLY A 85 -3.91 1.51 -2.91
CA GLY A 85 -5.22 0.84 -2.88
C GLY A 85 -6.33 1.62 -2.18
N TRP A 86 -6.01 2.65 -1.40
CA TRP A 86 -7.01 3.57 -0.83
C TRP A 86 -7.88 4.26 -1.88
N LYS A 87 -7.37 4.42 -3.12
CA LYS A 87 -8.11 5.04 -4.23
C LYS A 87 -9.32 4.20 -4.67
N GLU A 88 -9.26 2.88 -4.49
CA GLU A 88 -10.35 1.97 -4.88
C GLU A 88 -11.61 2.23 -4.05
N PHE A 89 -11.52 2.83 -2.86
CA PHE A 89 -12.68 3.28 -2.08
C PHE A 89 -13.47 4.40 -2.79
N PHE A 90 -12.91 5.05 -3.80
CA PHE A 90 -13.57 6.08 -4.60
C PHE A 90 -13.91 5.59 -6.02
N ASP A 91 -13.62 4.33 -6.34
CA ASP A 91 -14.00 3.71 -7.61
C ASP A 91 -15.40 3.08 -7.47
N ILE A 92 -16.39 3.64 -8.17
CA ILE A 92 -17.81 3.35 -7.97
C ILE A 92 -18.36 2.64 -9.19
N GLN A 93 -19.23 1.65 -8.98
CA GLN A 93 -19.95 1.04 -10.10
C GLN A 93 -20.90 2.05 -10.72
N VAL A 94 -20.95 2.06 -12.06
CA VAL A 94 -21.89 2.86 -12.84
C VAL A 94 -22.89 1.93 -13.53
N THR A 95 -24.14 2.36 -13.60
CA THR A 95 -25.20 1.65 -14.32
C THR A 95 -25.04 1.84 -15.84
N ASP A 96 -25.76 1.09 -16.67
CA ASP A 96 -25.81 1.25 -18.14
C ASP A 96 -26.21 2.67 -18.58
N THR A 97 -26.87 3.43 -17.70
CA THR A 97 -27.24 4.85 -17.88
C THR A 97 -26.18 5.83 -17.37
N ASN A 98 -24.98 5.37 -17.00
CA ASN A 98 -23.86 6.14 -16.40
C ASN A 98 -24.18 6.81 -15.05
N GLU A 99 -25.16 6.29 -14.32
CA GLU A 99 -25.44 6.76 -12.95
C GLU A 99 -24.63 5.97 -11.91
N ALA A 100 -24.00 6.70 -10.97
CA ALA A 100 -23.20 6.10 -9.90
C ALA A 100 -24.08 5.37 -8.89
N ILE A 101 -23.75 4.10 -8.61
CA ILE A 101 -24.44 3.26 -7.64
C ILE A 101 -23.89 3.59 -6.24
N VAL A 102 -24.68 4.30 -5.45
CA VAL A 102 -24.35 4.71 -4.08
C VAL A 102 -24.01 3.49 -3.22
N GLY A 103 -22.94 3.56 -2.44
CA GLY A 103 -22.48 2.47 -1.58
C GLY A 103 -21.72 1.35 -2.30
N SER A 104 -21.59 1.40 -3.63
CA SER A 104 -20.84 0.37 -4.37
C SER A 104 -19.34 0.66 -4.45
N ILE A 105 -18.54 -0.39 -4.54
CA ILE A 105 -17.12 -0.34 -4.90
C ILE A 105 -16.98 -1.14 -6.18
N GLN A 106 -16.24 -0.62 -7.17
CA GLN A 106 -16.10 -1.30 -8.45
C GLN A 106 -15.33 -2.62 -8.34
N TYR A 107 -14.24 -2.63 -7.56
CA TYR A 107 -13.34 -3.77 -7.41
C TYR A 107 -12.97 -4.00 -5.93
N PRO A 108 -13.91 -4.42 -5.06
CA PRO A 108 -13.63 -4.64 -3.64
C PRO A 108 -12.54 -5.70 -3.39
N GLU A 109 -12.39 -6.67 -4.29
CA GLU A 109 -11.36 -7.69 -4.23
C GLU A 109 -9.95 -7.11 -4.31
N ARG A 110 -9.75 -5.98 -5.00
CA ARG A 110 -8.45 -5.29 -5.06
C ARG A 110 -8.05 -4.69 -3.74
N ILE A 111 -9.02 -4.18 -2.98
CA ILE A 111 -8.80 -3.65 -1.62
C ILE A 111 -8.35 -4.78 -0.70
N ILE A 112 -9.08 -5.90 -0.70
CA ILE A 112 -8.78 -7.06 0.15
C ILE A 112 -7.42 -7.64 -0.18
N ASN A 113 -7.15 -7.91 -1.47
CA ASN A 113 -5.86 -8.44 -1.92
C ASN A 113 -4.71 -7.51 -1.53
N SER A 114 -4.86 -6.20 -1.73
CA SER A 114 -3.83 -5.23 -1.36
C SER A 114 -3.64 -5.13 0.15
N ALA A 115 -4.71 -5.15 0.94
CA ALA A 115 -4.63 -5.17 2.39
C ALA A 115 -3.91 -6.42 2.91
N LEU A 116 -4.21 -7.60 2.34
CA LEU A 116 -3.54 -8.85 2.68
C LEU A 116 -2.04 -8.81 2.36
N VAL A 117 -1.66 -8.33 1.17
CA VAL A 117 -0.25 -8.21 0.79
C VAL A 117 0.49 -7.26 1.73
N LEU A 118 -0.07 -6.09 2.05
CA LEU A 118 0.52 -5.15 3.00
C LEU A 118 0.66 -5.77 4.39
N PHE A 119 -0.37 -6.46 4.88
CA PHE A 119 -0.36 -7.13 6.17
C PHE A 119 0.72 -8.23 6.25
N ILE A 120 0.87 -9.03 5.20
CA ILE A 120 1.94 -10.03 5.09
C ILE A 120 3.32 -9.36 5.17
N HIS A 121 3.53 -8.24 4.46
CA HIS A 121 4.79 -7.50 4.53
C HIS A 121 5.08 -6.97 5.93
N ILE A 122 4.07 -6.44 6.64
CA ILE A 122 4.22 -6.01 8.04
C ILE A 122 4.71 -7.16 8.91
N ILE A 123 4.03 -8.31 8.85
CA ILE A 123 4.42 -9.50 9.62
C ILE A 123 5.85 -9.92 9.27
N LEU A 124 6.18 -9.99 7.98
CA LEU A 124 7.51 -10.40 7.51
C LEU A 124 8.62 -9.45 8.01
N PHE A 125 8.44 -8.14 7.87
CA PHE A 125 9.44 -7.16 8.33
C PHE A 125 9.61 -7.18 9.84
N VAL A 126 8.51 -7.22 10.60
CA VAL A 126 8.58 -7.26 12.07
C VAL A 126 9.19 -8.59 12.54
N ALA A 127 8.78 -9.72 11.98
CA ALA A 127 9.34 -11.02 12.33
C ALA A 127 10.84 -11.09 11.99
N ALA A 128 11.24 -10.62 10.81
CA ALA A 128 12.65 -10.55 10.41
C ALA A 128 13.45 -9.65 11.36
N ALA A 129 12.89 -8.50 11.77
CA ALA A 129 13.52 -7.60 12.73
C ALA A 129 13.75 -8.30 14.07
N ILE A 130 12.75 -8.98 14.61
CA ILE A 130 12.83 -9.72 15.88
C ILE A 130 13.88 -10.84 15.77
N VAL A 131 13.89 -11.61 14.69
CA VAL A 131 14.83 -12.72 14.50
C VAL A 131 16.27 -12.21 14.42
N VAL A 132 16.52 -11.14 13.66
CA VAL A 132 17.85 -10.54 13.53
C VAL A 132 18.29 -9.93 14.86
N PHE A 133 17.40 -9.20 15.53
CA PHE A 133 17.68 -8.57 16.82
C PHE A 133 18.09 -9.61 17.87
N ARG A 134 17.33 -10.71 18.00
CA ARG A 134 17.66 -11.80 18.94
C ARG A 134 19.00 -12.47 18.65
N LYS A 135 19.37 -12.65 17.37
CA LYS A 135 20.68 -13.23 17.01
C LYS A 135 21.84 -12.27 17.32
N LYS A 136 21.61 -10.97 17.18
CA LYS A 136 22.62 -9.94 17.48
C LYS A 136 22.87 -9.84 18.99
N ASP A 137 21.80 -9.90 19.79
CA ASP A 137 21.84 -9.79 21.26
C ASP A 137 22.55 -10.98 21.93
N VAL A 138 22.46 -12.19 21.37
CA VAL A 138 23.19 -13.37 21.90
C VAL A 138 24.69 -13.41 21.54
N LEU A 139 25.16 -12.54 20.65
CA LEU A 139 26.54 -12.48 20.16
C LEU A 139 27.31 -11.25 20.67
N SER A 140 26.66 -10.34 21.39
CA SER A 140 27.28 -9.21 22.11
C SER A 140 27.37 -9.52 23.60
#